data_AF-A0A1C4TAY1-F1
#
_entry.id   AF-A0A1C4TAY1-F1
#
_cell.length_a   1.000
_cell.length_b   1.000
_cell.length_c   1.000
_cell.angle_alpha   90.00
_cell.angle_beta   90.00
_cell.angle_gamma   90.00
#
_symmetry.space_group_name_H-M   'P 1'
#
loop_
_entity.id
_entity.type
_entity.pdbx_description
1 polymer ?
#
loop_
_entity_poly.entity_id
_entity_poly.type
_entity_poly.pdbx_seq_one_letter_code
_entity_poly.pdbx_strand_id
1 'polypeptide(L)'
;MHRHLAAKPSEIAELSRCSAVFVPADPARTSMIAFWAPDGSTPCDTSGTVSELTVIEADLRPRTVSALFLPVRDALPVLTRARATAQASPATAFWGAGALLALQFVARGLLLPGLSPAGHDAWRIGPLSAEDLERVRELAASMPPAAHATPVPDVTANDGNGNGEPLLPEPEHLMRAFLDAVADAMPRTPAAGLAAAGPAFTAHQPQRLPEARSWAADVAAGHDAGVRLSLRIEVTGLASRPSGVDADHETSRGQEFSGSGTGAGAPSFRAVLQIHSVSDPSLVADAAELWAGGSRVAAFGPRAR
;
A
#
# COMPACT_ATOMS: atom_id res chain seq x y z
N MET A 1 -12.85 11.62 16.22
CA MET A 1 -11.81 12.45 16.87
C MET A 1 -10.47 12.09 16.25
N HIS A 2 -9.91 12.96 15.41
CA HIS A 2 -8.58 12.73 14.85
C HIS A 2 -7.52 13.13 15.88
N ARG A 3 -6.88 12.13 16.49
CA ARG A 3 -5.72 12.36 17.37
C ARG A 3 -4.47 12.42 16.49
N HIS A 4 -4.25 13.55 15.83
CA HIS A 4 -2.97 13.83 15.19
C HIS A 4 -2.12 14.68 16.13
N LEU A 5 -1.62 14.06 17.21
CA LEU A 5 -0.43 14.59 17.85
C LEU A 5 0.75 13.90 17.17
N ALA A 6 1.42 14.64 16.29
CA ALA A 6 2.75 14.23 15.85
C ALA A 6 3.62 14.07 17.09
N ALA A 7 4.25 12.90 17.25
CA ALA A 7 5.12 12.64 18.38
C ALA A 7 6.19 13.74 18.48
N LYS A 8 6.44 14.22 19.71
CA LYS A 8 7.39 15.30 19.97
C LYS A 8 8.81 14.84 19.69
N PRO A 9 9.74 15.72 19.27
CA PRO A 9 11.12 15.32 18.99
C PRO A 9 11.81 14.54 20.12
N SER A 10 11.52 14.88 21.38
CA SER A 10 12.03 14.15 22.56
C SER A 10 11.52 12.71 22.64
N GLU A 11 10.25 12.48 22.29
CA GLU A 11 9.59 11.17 22.30
C GLU A 11 10.19 10.26 21.22
N ILE A 12 10.45 10.82 20.03
CA ILE A 12 11.16 10.06 18.98
C ILE A 12 12.60 9.75 19.37
N ALA A 13 13.30 10.67 20.03
CA ALA A 13 14.66 10.44 20.48
C ALA A 13 14.75 9.35 21.57
N GLU A 14 13.70 9.21 22.38
CA GLU A 14 13.60 8.12 23.35
C GLU A 14 13.29 6.78 22.67
N LEU A 15 12.25 6.74 21.82
CA LEU A 15 11.85 5.53 21.12
C LEU A 15 12.91 5.03 20.13
N SER A 16 13.73 5.91 19.57
CA SER A 16 14.84 5.48 18.70
C SER A 16 15.90 4.65 19.44
N ARG A 17 16.08 4.89 20.75
CA ARG A 17 17.00 4.13 21.61
C ARG A 17 16.40 2.83 22.14
N CYS A 18 15.08 2.72 22.16
CA CYS A 18 14.39 1.47 22.48
C CYS A 18 14.66 0.42 21.40
N SER A 19 14.65 -0.86 21.75
CA SER A 19 14.56 -1.95 20.77
C SER A 19 13.15 -1.98 20.17
N ALA A 20 13.03 -2.45 18.93
CA ALA A 20 11.75 -2.52 18.22
C ALA A 20 11.55 -3.86 17.54
N VAL A 21 10.34 -4.41 17.63
CA VAL A 21 9.90 -5.61 16.90
C VAL A 21 8.60 -5.33 16.16
N PHE A 22 8.46 -5.91 14.96
CA PHE A 22 7.21 -5.91 14.22
C PHE A 22 6.33 -7.07 14.66
N VAL A 23 5.07 -6.78 14.99
CA VAL A 23 4.08 -7.76 15.41
C VAL A 23 3.00 -7.85 14.32
N PRO A 24 3.06 -8.89 13.46
CA PRO A 24 2.13 -9.04 12.34
C PRO A 24 0.70 -9.35 12.81
N ALA A 25 -0.28 -8.84 12.07
CA ALA A 25 -1.70 -9.12 12.27
C ALA A 25 -2.46 -9.20 10.94
N ASP A 26 -3.70 -9.70 10.98
CA ASP A 26 -4.60 -9.78 9.82
C ASP A 26 -5.84 -8.88 10.04
N PRO A 27 -6.13 -7.93 9.14
CA PRO A 27 -5.34 -7.55 7.95
C PRO A 27 -4.07 -6.78 8.31
N ALA A 28 -3.13 -6.70 7.35
CA ALA A 28 -1.78 -6.17 7.58
C ALA A 28 -1.75 -4.79 8.26
N ARG A 29 -2.69 -3.87 7.96
CA ARG A 29 -2.77 -2.55 8.63
C ARG A 29 -3.04 -2.58 10.13
N THR A 30 -3.49 -3.71 10.68
CA THR A 30 -3.70 -3.89 12.12
C THR A 30 -2.44 -4.34 12.85
N SER A 31 -1.35 -4.57 12.11
CA SER A 31 -0.05 -4.90 12.67
C SER A 31 0.54 -3.71 13.43
N MET A 32 1.41 -4.02 14.39
CA MET A 32 1.96 -3.05 15.33
C MET A 32 3.49 -3.08 15.32
N ILE A 33 4.11 -1.98 15.75
CA ILE A 33 5.52 -1.94 16.14
C ILE A 33 5.55 -1.81 17.67
N ALA A 34 6.23 -2.75 18.33
CA ALA A 34 6.42 -2.73 19.77
C ALA A 34 7.82 -2.22 20.11
N PHE A 35 7.89 -1.13 20.86
CA PHE A 35 9.13 -0.56 21.39
C PHE A 35 9.31 -0.98 22.84
N TRP A 36 10.49 -1.44 23.22
CA TRP A 36 10.83 -1.81 24.60
C TRP A 36 12.26 -1.42 24.94
N ALA A 37 12.50 -1.05 26.20
CA ALA A 37 13.82 -0.66 26.64
C ALA A 37 14.60 -1.91 27.14
N PRO A 38 15.84 -2.15 26.66
CA PRO A 38 16.64 -3.29 27.10
C PRO A 38 16.90 -3.34 28.62
N ASP A 39 16.93 -2.17 29.27
CA ASP A 39 17.10 -2.01 30.72
C ASP A 39 15.82 -2.35 31.52
N GLY A 40 14.71 -2.68 30.85
CA GLY A 40 13.43 -3.01 31.47
C GLY A 40 12.59 -1.79 31.87
N SER A 41 13.04 -0.57 31.58
CA SER A 41 12.21 0.62 31.74
C SER A 41 11.02 0.61 30.77
N THR A 42 9.90 1.20 31.18
CA THR A 42 8.74 1.35 30.30
C THR A 42 8.93 2.60 29.45
N PRO A 43 8.90 2.50 28.10
CA PRO A 43 8.96 3.67 27.23
C PRO A 43 7.79 4.63 27.50
N CYS A 44 7.99 5.92 27.31
CA CYS A 44 6.95 6.92 27.57
C CYS A 44 5.65 6.65 26.77
N ASP A 45 4.51 6.70 27.47
CA ASP A 45 3.18 6.61 26.87
C ASP A 45 2.84 7.89 26.10
N THR A 46 3.14 7.86 24.81
CA THR A 46 3.13 9.04 23.93
C THR A 46 1.94 9.07 22.98
N SER A 47 1.11 8.02 22.98
CA SER A 47 -0.18 7.80 22.26
C SER A 47 -0.39 6.32 21.90
N GLY A 48 0.50 5.42 22.33
CA GLY A 48 0.41 3.99 22.08
C GLY A 48 -0.40 3.24 23.13
N THR A 49 -0.31 1.92 23.10
CA THR A 49 -0.80 1.06 24.18
C THR A 49 0.38 0.36 24.81
N VAL A 50 0.54 0.49 26.12
CA VAL A 50 1.55 -0.27 26.87
C VAL A 50 0.97 -1.64 27.20
N SER A 51 1.71 -2.70 26.85
CA SER A 51 1.34 -4.08 27.15
C SER A 51 2.60 -4.92 27.32
N GLU A 52 2.46 -6.08 27.96
CA GLU A 52 3.53 -7.06 28.03
C GLU A 52 3.84 -7.65 26.65
N LEU A 53 5.12 -7.85 26.39
CA LEU A 53 5.67 -8.49 25.20
C LEU A 53 6.65 -9.58 25.65
N THR A 54 6.52 -10.78 25.08
CA THR A 54 7.55 -11.82 25.26
C THR A 54 8.62 -11.66 24.19
N VAL A 55 9.88 -11.62 24.61
CA VAL A 55 11.05 -11.59 23.74
C VAL A 55 12.01 -12.71 24.13
N ILE A 56 12.70 -13.29 23.16
CA ILE A 56 13.79 -14.23 23.37
C ILE A 56 15.09 -13.43 23.49
N GLU A 57 15.76 -13.57 24.63
CA GLU A 57 17.05 -12.92 24.88
C GLU A 57 18.22 -13.67 24.22
N ALA A 58 19.41 -13.09 24.29
CA ALA A 58 20.61 -13.70 23.71
C ALA A 58 20.99 -15.05 24.34
N ASP A 59 20.52 -15.33 25.57
CA ASP A 59 20.68 -16.63 26.23
C ASP A 59 19.59 -17.65 25.84
N LEU A 60 18.78 -17.32 24.82
CA LEU A 60 17.66 -18.11 24.29
C LEU A 60 16.51 -18.31 25.28
N ARG A 61 16.43 -17.51 26.35
CA ARG A 61 15.33 -17.58 27.30
C ARG A 61 14.25 -16.55 26.99
N PRO A 62 12.96 -16.91 27.19
CA PRO A 62 11.89 -15.94 27.12
C PRO A 62 11.97 -14.98 28.31
N ARG A 63 11.85 -13.69 28.02
CA ARG A 63 11.66 -12.61 28.99
C ARG A 63 10.43 -11.82 28.63
N THR A 64 9.61 -11.56 29.64
CA THR A 64 8.46 -10.66 29.53
C THR A 64 8.91 -9.23 29.82
N VAL A 65 8.63 -8.31 28.90
CA VAL A 65 8.98 -6.89 28.99
C VAL A 65 7.76 -6.01 28.75
N SER A 66 7.72 -4.86 29.43
CA SER A 66 6.74 -3.81 29.14
C SER A 66 7.11 -3.11 27.82
N ALA A 67 6.21 -3.15 26.85
CA ALA A 67 6.43 -2.58 25.52
C ALA A 67 5.32 -1.58 25.14
N LEU A 68 5.73 -0.50 24.47
CA LEU A 68 4.82 0.46 23.85
C LEU A 68 4.48 0.01 22.43
N PHE A 69 3.22 -0.33 22.18
CA PHE A 69 2.71 -0.71 20.87
C PHE A 69 2.17 0.50 20.13
N LEU A 70 2.69 0.74 18.93
CA LEU A 70 2.21 1.75 17.99
C LEU A 70 1.69 1.09 16.71
N PRO A 71 0.55 1.55 16.15
CA PRO A 71 0.16 1.19 14.79
C PRO A 71 1.30 1.52 13.82
N VAL A 72 1.51 0.69 12.80
CA VAL A 72 2.61 0.90 11.82
C VAL A 72 2.63 2.33 11.29
N ARG A 73 1.46 2.90 10.95
CA ARG A 73 1.33 4.29 10.48
C ARG A 73 1.93 5.32 11.45
N ASP A 74 1.71 5.13 12.75
CA ASP A 74 2.15 6.06 13.78
C ASP A 74 3.61 5.83 14.17
N ALA A 75 4.14 4.62 13.94
CA ALA A 75 5.54 4.30 14.12
C ALA A 75 6.44 4.83 12.98
N LEU A 76 5.92 5.01 11.76
CA LEU A 76 6.71 5.45 10.60
C LEU A 76 7.55 6.72 10.85
N PRO A 77 7.03 7.81 11.46
CA PRO A 77 7.83 9.00 11.76
C PRO A 77 8.96 8.74 12.76
N VAL A 78 8.80 7.76 13.67
CA VAL A 78 9.85 7.36 14.62
C VAL A 78 10.93 6.58 13.86
N LEU A 79 10.53 5.53 13.16
CA LEU A 79 11.43 4.59 12.46
C LEU A 79 12.30 5.29 11.42
N THR A 80 11.69 6.12 10.57
CA THR A 80 12.41 6.86 9.51
C THR A 80 13.47 7.82 10.04
N ARG A 81 13.26 8.41 11.22
CA ARG A 81 14.25 9.26 11.89
C ARG A 81 15.29 8.46 12.66
N ALA A 82 14.89 7.36 13.31
CA ALA A 82 15.79 6.50 14.06
C ALA A 82 16.91 5.95 13.16
N ARG A 83 16.61 5.60 11.91
CA ARG A 83 17.61 5.15 10.92
C ARG A 83 18.81 6.10 10.79
N ALA A 84 18.60 7.42 10.90
CA ALA A 84 19.65 8.43 10.76
C ALA A 84 20.31 8.80 12.11
N THR A 85 19.91 8.18 13.21
CA THR A 85 20.36 8.51 14.56
C THR A 85 21.47 7.57 14.99
N ALA A 86 22.66 8.10 15.30
CA ALA A 86 23.82 7.29 15.70
C ALA A 86 23.61 6.47 17.00
N GLN A 87 22.67 6.90 17.84
CA GLN A 87 22.34 6.28 19.12
C GLN A 87 21.13 5.33 19.02
N ALA A 88 20.57 5.12 17.82
CA ALA A 88 19.43 4.23 17.68
C ALA A 88 19.80 2.78 18.01
N SER A 89 18.86 2.07 18.61
CA SER A 89 18.97 0.62 18.75
C SER A 89 19.13 -0.02 17.36
N PRO A 90 19.98 -1.05 17.19
CA PRO A 90 20.12 -1.75 15.92
C PRO A 90 18.79 -2.24 15.34
N ALA A 91 17.90 -2.75 16.19
CA ALA A 91 16.58 -3.23 15.77
C ALA A 91 15.69 -2.10 15.24
N THR A 92 15.71 -0.95 15.90
CA THR A 92 14.92 0.22 15.50
C THR A 92 15.49 0.88 14.24
N ALA A 93 16.81 0.95 14.11
CA ALA A 93 17.47 1.41 12.88
C ALA A 93 17.14 0.49 11.69
N PHE A 94 17.11 -0.82 11.92
CA PHE A 94 16.71 -1.82 10.93
C PHE A 94 15.26 -1.61 10.45
N TRP A 95 14.30 -1.49 11.37
CA TRP A 95 12.91 -1.20 11.00
C TRP A 95 12.75 0.17 10.35
N GLY A 96 13.62 1.14 10.67
CA GLY A 96 13.77 2.39 9.94
C GLY A 96 14.24 2.22 8.49
N ALA A 97 15.15 1.27 8.23
CA ALA A 97 15.56 0.92 6.88
C ALA A 97 14.42 0.25 6.09
N GLY A 98 13.70 -0.68 6.70
CA GLY A 98 12.50 -1.29 6.13
C GLY A 98 11.41 -0.26 5.84
N ALA A 99 11.17 0.69 6.75
CA ALA A 99 10.18 1.75 6.57
C ALA A 99 10.51 2.62 5.35
N LEU A 100 11.78 3.00 5.17
CA LEU A 100 12.18 3.76 3.98
C LEU A 100 11.99 2.95 2.70
N LEU A 101 12.36 1.66 2.70
CA LEU A 101 12.18 0.79 1.53
C LEU A 101 10.71 0.64 1.15
N ALA A 102 9.84 0.41 2.14
CA ALA A 102 8.39 0.37 1.93
C ALA A 102 7.86 1.67 1.33
N LEU A 103 8.25 2.81 1.89
CA LEU A 103 7.82 4.12 1.39
C LEU A 103 8.33 4.41 -0.03
N GLN A 104 9.51 3.92 -0.41
CA GLN A 104 10.00 4.00 -1.79
C GLN A 104 9.15 3.18 -2.76
N PHE A 105 8.72 1.97 -2.37
CA PHE A 105 7.78 1.18 -3.17
C PHE A 105 6.41 1.84 -3.29
N VAL A 106 5.88 2.40 -2.19
CA VAL A 106 4.64 3.18 -2.18
C VAL A 106 4.75 4.40 -3.10
N ALA A 107 5.85 5.15 -3.03
CA ALA A 107 6.08 6.33 -3.87
C ALA A 107 6.16 5.98 -5.36
N ARG A 108 6.63 4.77 -5.70
CA ARG A 108 6.63 4.22 -7.06
C ARG A 108 5.26 3.66 -7.49
N GLY A 109 4.26 3.68 -6.61
CA GLY A 109 2.92 3.16 -6.88
C GLY A 109 2.86 1.64 -6.96
N LEU A 110 3.78 0.93 -6.28
CA LEU A 110 3.81 -0.53 -6.21
C LEU A 110 2.89 -1.04 -5.10
N LEU A 111 1.59 -0.82 -5.31
CA LEU A 111 0.52 -1.20 -4.40
C LEU A 111 -0.52 -2.00 -5.15
N LEU A 112 -0.88 -3.17 -4.63
CA LEU A 112 -1.95 -4.00 -5.19
C LEU A 112 -3.08 -4.15 -4.19
N PRO A 113 -4.34 -3.90 -4.60
CA PRO A 113 -5.48 -4.29 -3.79
C PRO A 113 -5.58 -5.82 -3.80
N GLY A 114 -5.89 -6.39 -2.65
CA GLY A 114 -6.04 -7.82 -2.45
C GLY A 114 -6.90 -8.14 -1.24
N LEU A 115 -6.99 -9.43 -0.91
CA LEU A 115 -7.60 -9.85 0.34
C LEU A 115 -6.55 -10.44 1.26
N SER A 116 -6.62 -10.08 2.55
CA SER A 116 -5.87 -10.75 3.60
C SER A 116 -6.28 -12.22 3.70
N PRO A 117 -5.46 -13.10 4.32
CA PRO A 117 -5.83 -14.48 4.63
C PRO A 117 -7.25 -14.64 5.21
N ALA A 118 -7.66 -13.76 6.14
CA ALA A 118 -9.01 -13.83 6.72
C ALA A 118 -10.12 -13.19 5.84
N GLY A 119 -9.80 -12.75 4.63
CA GLY A 119 -10.75 -12.22 3.65
C GLY A 119 -11.11 -10.75 3.83
N HIS A 120 -10.24 -9.97 4.47
CA HIS A 120 -10.41 -8.52 4.59
C HIS A 120 -9.75 -7.79 3.42
N ASP A 121 -10.31 -6.65 3.03
CA ASP A 121 -9.66 -5.73 2.09
C ASP A 121 -8.25 -5.37 2.56
N ALA A 122 -7.25 -5.51 1.70
CA ALA A 122 -5.87 -5.19 2.03
C ALA A 122 -5.13 -4.61 0.83
N TRP A 123 -4.17 -3.73 1.08
CA TRP A 123 -3.13 -3.39 0.10
C TRP A 123 -1.86 -4.13 0.47
N ARG A 124 -1.15 -4.63 -0.54
CA ARG A 124 0.17 -5.23 -0.40
C ARG A 124 1.17 -4.56 -1.33
N ILE A 125 2.45 -4.66 -1.00
CA ILE A 125 3.51 -4.24 -1.90
C ILE A 125 3.53 -5.18 -3.13
N GLY A 126 3.60 -4.58 -4.30
CA GLY A 126 3.77 -5.30 -5.56
C GLY A 126 3.25 -4.54 -6.77
N PRO A 127 3.53 -5.04 -7.99
CA PRO A 127 4.48 -6.12 -8.29
C PRO A 127 5.93 -5.66 -8.05
N LEU A 128 6.81 -6.56 -7.62
CA LEU A 128 8.23 -6.26 -7.38
C LEU A 128 9.10 -6.79 -8.52
N SER A 129 10.07 -5.98 -8.97
CA SER A 129 11.10 -6.46 -9.91
C SER A 129 12.08 -7.43 -9.25
N ALA A 130 12.90 -8.13 -10.03
CA ALA A 130 13.97 -8.97 -9.49
C ALA A 130 14.96 -8.18 -8.62
N GLU A 131 15.29 -6.94 -9.02
CA GLU A 131 16.14 -6.04 -8.23
C GLU A 131 15.47 -5.63 -6.91
N ASP A 132 14.17 -5.34 -6.94
CA ASP A 132 13.43 -5.00 -5.73
C ASP A 132 13.37 -6.18 -4.76
N LEU A 133 13.15 -7.40 -5.28
CA LEU A 133 13.17 -8.62 -4.48
C LEU A 133 14.54 -8.86 -3.84
N GLU A 134 15.63 -8.58 -4.56
CA GLU A 134 16.98 -8.72 -4.00
C GLU A 134 17.23 -7.73 -2.87
N ARG A 135 16.84 -6.46 -3.03
CA ARG A 135 16.93 -5.47 -1.95
C ARG A 135 16.16 -5.89 -0.70
N VAL A 136 14.99 -6.53 -0.86
CA VAL A 136 14.22 -7.08 0.26
C VAL A 136 14.97 -8.21 0.95
N ARG A 137 15.58 -9.14 0.19
CA ARG A 137 16.36 -10.26 0.73
C ARG A 137 17.62 -9.78 1.45
N GLU A 138 18.38 -8.87 0.84
CA GLU A 138 19.58 -8.28 1.44
C GLU A 138 19.24 -7.60 2.76
N LEU A 139 18.16 -6.82 2.78
CA LEU A 139 17.71 -6.19 4.02
C LEU A 139 17.31 -7.25 5.05
N ALA A 140 16.46 -8.22 4.69
CA ALA A 140 16.03 -9.27 5.61
C ALA A 140 17.20 -10.09 6.19
N ALA A 141 18.21 -10.41 5.38
CA ALA A 141 19.42 -11.11 5.84
C ALA A 141 20.25 -10.31 6.85
N SER A 142 20.11 -8.98 6.87
CA SER A 142 20.76 -8.09 7.84
C SER A 142 19.96 -7.90 9.15
N MET A 143 18.80 -8.55 9.29
CA MET A 143 17.89 -8.35 10.42
C MET A 143 18.56 -8.72 11.76
N PRO A 144 18.73 -7.75 12.69
CA PRO A 144 19.29 -8.05 14.01
C PRO A 144 18.37 -9.02 14.78
N PRO A 145 18.91 -9.91 15.63
CA PRO A 145 18.10 -10.84 16.45
C PRO A 145 17.01 -10.13 17.25
N ALA A 146 17.34 -9.00 17.87
CA ALA A 146 16.40 -8.19 18.64
C ALA A 146 15.22 -7.64 17.83
N ALA A 147 15.32 -7.58 16.50
CA ALA A 147 14.27 -7.08 15.60
C ALA A 147 13.17 -8.11 15.31
N HIS A 148 13.42 -9.39 15.60
CA HIS A 148 12.50 -10.52 15.42
C HIS A 148 12.52 -11.47 16.64
N ALA A 149 12.77 -10.91 17.83
CA ALA A 149 12.92 -11.68 19.06
C ALA A 149 11.59 -12.18 19.66
N THR A 150 10.42 -11.80 19.11
CA THR A 150 9.13 -12.28 19.61
C THR A 150 8.83 -13.67 19.05
N PRO A 151 8.62 -14.69 19.90
CA PRO A 151 8.35 -16.04 19.43
C PRO A 151 7.03 -16.12 18.68
N VAL A 152 6.98 -17.00 17.68
CA VAL A 152 5.76 -17.33 16.95
C VAL A 152 4.82 -18.07 17.91
N PRO A 153 3.52 -17.72 17.95
CA PRO A 153 2.55 -18.49 18.72
C PRO A 153 2.58 -19.96 18.31
N ASP A 154 2.85 -20.85 19.27
CA ASP A 154 3.03 -22.26 19.01
C ASP A 154 1.70 -22.90 18.58
N VAL A 155 1.58 -23.26 17.29
CA VAL A 155 0.42 -23.98 16.74
C VAL A 155 0.45 -25.46 17.19
N THR A 156 1.60 -25.96 17.64
CA THR A 156 1.85 -27.33 18.12
C THR A 156 1.81 -27.49 19.63
N ALA A 157 1.54 -26.41 20.40
CA ALA A 157 1.31 -26.48 21.84
C ALA A 157 0.08 -27.35 22.23
N ASN A 158 -0.71 -27.78 21.25
CA ASN A 158 -1.77 -28.78 21.41
C ASN A 158 -1.26 -30.20 21.70
N ASP A 159 0.05 -30.45 21.60
CA ASP A 159 0.66 -31.75 21.92
C ASP A 159 0.87 -31.95 23.43
N GLY A 160 0.38 -31.03 24.27
CA GLY A 160 0.26 -31.18 25.73
C GLY A 160 1.56 -31.19 26.52
N ASN A 161 2.72 -31.23 25.85
CA ASN A 161 4.02 -31.40 26.50
C ASN A 161 4.79 -30.10 26.77
N GLY A 162 4.36 -28.92 26.28
CA GLY A 162 4.93 -27.61 26.66
C GLY A 162 6.46 -27.44 26.54
N ASN A 163 7.15 -28.37 25.87
CA ASN A 163 8.60 -28.53 25.85
C ASN A 163 9.21 -28.17 24.49
N GLY A 164 8.46 -27.53 23.61
CA GLY A 164 8.98 -27.05 22.32
C GLY A 164 9.95 -25.88 22.51
N GLU A 165 11.09 -25.90 21.83
CA GLU A 165 11.96 -24.73 21.76
C GLU A 165 11.19 -23.58 21.06
N PRO A 166 11.28 -22.33 21.58
CA PRO A 166 10.55 -21.22 20.99
C PRO A 166 11.05 -20.96 19.57
N LEU A 167 10.13 -20.98 18.60
CA LEU A 167 10.44 -20.65 17.21
C LEU A 167 10.34 -19.13 17.00
N LEU A 168 11.34 -18.56 16.33
CA LEU A 168 11.34 -17.16 15.93
C LEU A 168 10.83 -17.00 14.47
N PRO A 169 10.26 -15.84 14.11
CA PRO A 169 9.83 -15.55 12.75
C PRO A 169 10.99 -15.63 11.75
N GLU A 170 10.71 -16.15 10.55
CA GLU A 170 11.66 -16.11 9.43
C GLU A 170 11.81 -14.64 8.94
N PRO A 171 13.04 -14.10 8.88
CA PRO A 171 13.27 -12.67 8.60
C PRO A 171 12.68 -12.16 7.28
N GLU A 172 12.76 -12.91 6.18
CA GLU A 172 12.25 -12.47 4.87
C GLU A 172 10.72 -12.38 4.90
N HIS A 173 10.05 -13.38 5.49
CA HIS A 173 8.60 -13.38 5.69
C HIS A 173 8.15 -12.21 6.57
N LEU A 174 8.84 -11.98 7.69
CA LEU A 174 8.53 -10.86 8.59
C LEU A 174 8.73 -9.50 7.92
N MET A 175 9.80 -9.36 7.12
CA MET A 175 10.05 -8.15 6.33
C MET A 175 8.92 -7.93 5.31
N ARG A 176 8.52 -8.95 4.54
CA ARG A 176 7.40 -8.85 3.58
C ARG A 176 6.10 -8.44 4.26
N ALA A 177 5.78 -9.04 5.41
CA ALA A 177 4.60 -8.67 6.19
C ALA A 177 4.64 -7.21 6.67
N PHE A 178 5.80 -6.71 7.08
CA PHE A 178 5.98 -5.30 7.45
C PHE A 178 5.79 -4.36 6.25
N LEU A 179 6.37 -4.69 5.09
CA LEU A 179 6.20 -3.93 3.86
C LEU A 179 4.71 -3.82 3.48
N ASP A 180 3.98 -4.94 3.58
CA ASP A 180 2.54 -4.99 3.33
C ASP A 180 1.73 -4.19 4.36
N ALA A 181 2.13 -4.21 5.65
CA ALA A 181 1.48 -3.39 6.67
C ALA A 181 1.64 -1.88 6.41
N VAL A 182 2.80 -1.45 5.91
CA VAL A 182 3.01 -0.06 5.46
C VAL A 182 2.14 0.23 4.24
N ALA A 183 2.12 -0.64 3.23
CA ALA A 183 1.27 -0.50 2.06
C ALA A 183 -0.22 -0.37 2.44
N ASP A 184 -0.70 -1.21 3.36
CA ASP A 184 -2.08 -1.21 3.83
C ASP A 184 -2.43 0.00 4.71
N ALA A 185 -1.45 0.76 5.20
CA ALA A 185 -1.73 1.98 5.95
C ALA A 185 -1.94 3.22 5.05
N MET A 186 -1.32 3.27 3.86
CA MET A 186 -1.13 4.53 3.12
C MET A 186 -2.35 5.04 2.35
N PRO A 187 -3.11 4.20 1.58
CA PRO A 187 -4.22 4.69 0.77
C PRO A 187 -5.44 5.21 1.56
N ARG A 188 -5.51 4.90 2.86
CA ARG A 188 -6.68 5.14 3.73
C ARG A 188 -6.69 6.55 4.33
N THR A 189 -6.70 7.55 3.47
CA THR A 189 -6.81 8.96 3.87
C THR A 189 -8.27 9.35 4.17
N PRO A 190 -8.52 10.46 4.90
CA PRO A 190 -9.90 10.93 5.14
C PRO A 190 -10.74 11.15 3.87
N ALA A 191 -10.10 11.44 2.73
CA ALA A 191 -10.77 11.64 1.44
C ALA A 191 -10.91 10.36 0.61
N ALA A 192 -10.28 9.25 1.02
CA ALA A 192 -10.21 8.03 0.20
C ALA A 192 -11.60 7.44 -0.08
N GLY A 193 -12.48 7.38 0.93
CA GLY A 193 -13.84 6.87 0.74
C GLY A 193 -14.69 7.73 -0.19
N LEU A 194 -14.44 9.04 -0.25
CA LEU A 194 -15.09 9.94 -1.21
C LEU A 194 -14.59 9.69 -2.63
N ALA A 195 -13.27 9.51 -2.80
CA ALA A 195 -12.66 9.26 -4.11
C ALA A 195 -13.04 7.89 -4.71
N ALA A 196 -13.16 6.86 -3.87
CA ALA A 196 -13.51 5.50 -4.29
C ALA A 196 -15.01 5.17 -4.21
N ALA A 197 -15.85 6.14 -3.82
CA ALA A 197 -17.29 5.97 -3.62
C ALA A 197 -17.68 4.79 -2.71
N GLY A 198 -16.88 4.52 -1.66
CA GLY A 198 -17.15 3.42 -0.74
C GLY A 198 -16.00 3.10 0.22
N PRO A 199 -16.23 2.24 1.24
CA PRO A 199 -15.26 1.93 2.29
C PRO A 199 -14.25 0.83 1.92
N ALA A 200 -14.52 0.06 0.87
CA ALA A 200 -13.63 -1.01 0.41
C ALA A 200 -12.26 -0.43 0.03
N PHE A 201 -11.18 -0.96 0.60
CA PHE A 201 -9.79 -0.51 0.38
C PHE A 201 -9.46 0.90 0.86
N THR A 202 -10.42 1.65 1.41
CA THR A 202 -10.26 3.06 1.78
C THR A 202 -10.51 3.34 3.26
N ALA A 203 -11.33 2.51 3.92
CA ALA A 203 -11.64 2.66 5.33
C ALA A 203 -10.55 2.04 6.22
N HIS A 204 -10.25 2.69 7.34
CA HIS A 204 -9.37 2.11 8.37
C HIS A 204 -9.93 0.80 8.92
N GLN A 205 -11.24 0.71 9.12
CA GLN A 205 -11.90 -0.51 9.61
C GLN A 205 -11.82 -1.64 8.56
N PRO A 206 -11.43 -2.88 8.95
CA PRO A 206 -11.53 -4.08 8.12
C PRO A 206 -12.88 -4.26 7.42
N GLN A 207 -12.88 -4.36 6.10
CA GLN A 207 -14.04 -4.70 5.27
C GLN A 207 -13.93 -6.13 4.78
N ARG A 208 -14.95 -6.96 5.03
CA ARG A 208 -15.00 -8.33 4.50
C ARG A 208 -15.54 -8.31 3.07
N LEU A 209 -14.74 -8.80 2.12
CA LEU A 209 -15.08 -8.79 0.69
C LEU A 209 -14.81 -10.16 0.03
N PRO A 210 -15.44 -11.26 0.50
CA PRO A 210 -15.15 -12.60 0.00
C PRO A 210 -15.40 -12.75 -1.51
N GLU A 211 -16.41 -12.04 -2.04
CA GLU A 211 -16.77 -12.05 -3.46
C GLU A 211 -15.70 -11.39 -4.35
N ALA A 212 -14.87 -10.52 -3.78
CA ALA A 212 -13.80 -9.83 -4.50
C ALA A 212 -12.53 -10.69 -4.68
N ARG A 213 -12.52 -11.95 -4.21
CA ARG A 213 -11.31 -12.81 -4.24
C ARG A 213 -10.82 -13.09 -5.65
N SER A 214 -11.72 -13.45 -6.57
CA SER A 214 -11.37 -13.70 -7.97
C SER A 214 -10.86 -12.42 -8.63
N TRP A 215 -11.61 -11.32 -8.47
CA TRP A 215 -11.20 -10.00 -8.96
C TRP A 215 -9.82 -9.59 -8.45
N ALA A 216 -9.53 -9.76 -7.16
CA ALA A 216 -8.24 -9.43 -6.57
C ALA A 216 -7.10 -10.27 -7.16
N ALA A 217 -7.34 -11.56 -7.40
CA ALA A 217 -6.37 -12.44 -8.06
C ALA A 217 -6.11 -12.00 -9.51
N ASP A 218 -7.16 -11.62 -10.24
CA ASP A 218 -7.05 -11.15 -11.62
C ASP A 218 -6.29 -9.82 -11.70
N VAL A 219 -6.57 -8.88 -10.79
CA VAL A 219 -5.84 -7.60 -10.69
C VAL A 219 -4.35 -7.83 -10.40
N ALA A 220 -4.04 -8.72 -9.45
CA ALA A 220 -2.65 -9.07 -9.15
C ALA A 220 -1.95 -9.69 -10.37
N ALA A 221 -2.59 -10.64 -11.05
CA ALA A 221 -2.04 -11.28 -12.25
C ALA A 221 -1.81 -10.28 -13.40
N GLY A 222 -2.72 -9.34 -13.62
CA GLY A 222 -2.55 -8.28 -14.63
C GLY A 222 -1.37 -7.36 -14.34
N HIS A 223 -1.16 -7.02 -13.07
CA HIS A 223 0.00 -6.24 -12.66
C HIS A 223 1.32 -7.01 -12.79
N ASP A 224 1.34 -8.30 -12.43
CA ASP A 224 2.51 -9.18 -12.63
C ASP A 224 2.84 -9.38 -14.13
N ALA A 225 1.86 -9.21 -15.02
CA ALA A 225 2.08 -9.17 -16.47
C ALA A 225 2.74 -7.86 -16.96
N GLY A 226 2.83 -6.83 -16.11
CA GLY A 226 3.52 -5.57 -16.41
C GLY A 226 2.68 -4.55 -17.19
N VAL A 227 1.36 -4.73 -17.26
CA VAL A 227 0.45 -3.89 -18.05
C VAL A 227 -0.70 -3.31 -17.21
N ARG A 228 -1.16 -2.10 -17.55
CA ARG A 228 -2.38 -1.48 -17.00
C ARG A 228 -3.39 -1.22 -18.12
N LEU A 229 -4.67 -1.28 -17.77
CA LEU A 229 -5.78 -0.96 -18.69
C LEU A 229 -6.37 0.42 -18.37
N SER A 230 -6.70 1.20 -19.40
CA SER A 230 -7.51 2.40 -19.26
C SER A 230 -8.58 2.45 -20.35
N LEU A 231 -9.68 3.16 -20.10
CA LEU A 231 -10.73 3.39 -21.09
C LEU A 231 -10.73 4.86 -21.49
N ARG A 232 -10.39 5.16 -22.75
CA ARG A 232 -10.54 6.50 -23.32
C ARG A 232 -11.91 6.62 -23.96
N ILE A 233 -12.69 7.60 -23.53
CA ILE A 233 -13.99 7.93 -24.15
C ILE A 233 -13.78 9.07 -25.12
N GLU A 234 -13.92 8.80 -26.41
CA GLU A 234 -13.93 9.79 -27.48
C GLU A 234 -15.38 10.24 -27.70
N VAL A 235 -15.63 11.54 -27.64
CA VAL A 235 -16.97 12.11 -27.83
C VAL A 235 -17.00 12.96 -29.08
N THR A 236 -17.95 12.70 -29.96
CA THR A 236 -18.21 13.51 -31.17
C THR A 236 -19.65 13.99 -31.18
N GLY A 237 -19.94 15.09 -31.88
CA GLY A 237 -21.29 15.67 -31.91
C GLY A 237 -21.68 16.49 -30.67
N LEU A 238 -20.74 16.70 -29.72
CA LEU A 238 -20.91 17.68 -28.65
C LEU A 238 -20.73 19.09 -29.25
N ALA A 239 -21.74 19.60 -29.94
CA ALA A 239 -21.73 20.98 -30.40
C ALA A 239 -21.70 21.89 -29.17
N SER A 240 -20.60 22.60 -28.95
CA SER A 240 -20.54 23.72 -28.01
C SER A 240 -21.65 24.68 -28.38
N ARG A 241 -22.69 24.80 -27.56
CA ARG A 241 -23.65 25.90 -27.70
C ARG A 241 -22.82 27.19 -27.68
N PRO A 242 -22.83 28.03 -28.73
CA PRO A 242 -22.32 29.37 -28.55
C PRO A 242 -23.18 30.02 -27.46
N SER A 243 -22.53 30.48 -26.40
CA SER A 243 -23.15 31.30 -25.37
C SER A 243 -23.65 32.57 -26.06
N GLY A 244 -24.90 32.55 -26.52
CA GLY A 244 -25.57 33.71 -27.07
C GLY A 244 -25.88 34.66 -25.93
N VAL A 245 -24.93 35.56 -25.67
CA VAL A 245 -25.20 36.81 -24.98
C VAL A 245 -25.54 37.83 -26.07
N ASP A 246 -26.75 38.35 -25.92
CA ASP A 246 -27.36 39.54 -26.54
C ASP A 246 -27.69 39.51 -28.04
N ALA A 247 -28.96 39.21 -28.28
CA ALA A 247 -29.70 39.68 -29.43
C ALA A 247 -30.14 41.12 -29.17
N ASP A 248 -29.48 42.08 -29.83
CA ASP A 248 -30.12 43.33 -30.17
C ASP A 248 -30.74 43.21 -31.57
N HIS A 249 -32.03 43.54 -31.61
CA HIS A 249 -32.86 43.80 -32.79
C HIS A 249 -32.07 44.57 -33.87
N GLU A 250 -32.20 44.33 -35.17
CA GLU A 250 -33.40 44.55 -35.97
C GLU A 250 -33.06 44.26 -37.44
N THR A 251 -33.97 43.65 -38.21
CA THR A 251 -34.37 43.99 -39.59
C THR A 251 -34.65 42.79 -40.52
N SER A 252 -35.86 42.87 -41.09
CA SER A 252 -36.23 42.48 -42.45
C SER A 252 -36.53 41.01 -42.79
N ARG A 253 -37.83 40.82 -43.03
CA ARG A 253 -38.49 39.71 -43.73
C ARG A 253 -37.85 39.40 -45.09
N GLY A 254 -37.76 38.11 -45.40
CA GLY A 254 -37.88 37.60 -46.77
C GLY A 254 -36.66 36.87 -47.32
N GLN A 255 -36.39 35.65 -46.85
CA GLN A 255 -35.71 34.66 -47.69
C GLN A 255 -35.97 33.24 -47.17
N GLU A 256 -36.66 32.43 -47.97
CA GLU A 256 -36.70 30.97 -47.80
C GLU A 256 -35.29 30.43 -48.02
N PHE A 257 -34.55 30.22 -46.94
CA PHE A 257 -33.32 29.44 -46.97
C PHE A 257 -33.69 28.00 -46.63
N SER A 258 -33.93 27.21 -47.67
CA SER A 258 -33.81 25.76 -47.64
C SER A 258 -32.33 25.43 -47.43
N GLY A 259 -31.88 25.54 -46.19
CA GLY A 259 -30.61 25.04 -45.71
C GLY A 259 -30.91 23.92 -44.75
N SER A 260 -30.65 22.69 -45.16
CA SER A 260 -30.74 21.51 -44.31
C SER A 260 -29.99 21.77 -43.00
N GLY A 261 -30.73 21.98 -41.92
CA GLY A 261 -30.20 21.78 -40.58
C GLY A 261 -29.93 20.29 -40.43
N THR A 262 -28.87 19.79 -41.06
CA THR A 262 -28.28 18.50 -40.76
C THR A 262 -28.00 18.54 -39.27
N GLY A 263 -28.75 17.72 -38.53
CA GLY A 263 -28.83 17.79 -37.09
C GLY A 263 -27.44 17.91 -36.47
N ALA A 264 -27.34 18.72 -35.42
CA ALA A 264 -26.37 18.44 -34.39
C ALA A 264 -26.66 16.99 -33.95
N GLY A 265 -25.96 16.04 -34.57
CA GLY A 265 -26.17 14.61 -34.34
C GLY A 265 -26.07 14.38 -32.85
N ALA A 266 -26.94 13.51 -32.33
CA ALA A 266 -26.84 13.10 -30.92
C ALA A 266 -25.38 12.75 -30.60
N PRO A 267 -24.85 13.17 -29.43
CA PRO A 267 -23.46 12.93 -29.10
C PRO A 267 -23.18 11.44 -29.22
N SER A 268 -22.14 11.10 -29.98
CA SER A 268 -21.71 9.70 -30.13
C SER A 268 -20.45 9.48 -29.30
N PHE A 269 -20.41 8.34 -28.63
CA PHE A 269 -19.34 7.96 -27.70
C PHE A 269 -18.63 6.73 -28.26
N ARG A 270 -17.31 6.82 -28.38
CA ARG A 270 -16.45 5.68 -28.72
C ARG A 270 -15.56 5.37 -27.52
N ALA A 271 -15.71 4.17 -27.00
CA ALA A 271 -14.88 3.66 -25.91
C ALA A 271 -13.68 2.91 -26.48
N VAL A 272 -12.47 3.39 -26.20
CA VAL A 272 -11.21 2.81 -26.66
C VAL A 272 -10.47 2.24 -25.46
N LEU A 273 -10.34 0.92 -25.42
CA LEU A 273 -9.51 0.26 -24.43
C LEU A 273 -8.03 0.47 -24.78
N GLN A 274 -7.26 1.00 -23.83
CA GLN A 274 -5.84 1.26 -23.98
C GLN A 274 -5.04 0.44 -22.98
N ILE A 275 -3.85 0.02 -23.41
CA ILE A 275 -2.86 -0.71 -22.62
C ILE A 275 -1.68 0.22 -22.36
N HIS A 276 -1.23 0.25 -21.12
CA HIS A 276 -0.12 1.06 -20.62
C HIS A 276 0.96 0.14 -20.07
N SER A 277 2.23 0.47 -20.31
CA SER A 277 3.33 -0.22 -19.64
C SER A 277 3.44 0.27 -18.20
N VAL A 278 3.62 -0.67 -17.26
CA VAL A 278 3.89 -0.35 -15.85
C VAL A 278 5.31 0.18 -15.66
N SER A 279 6.27 -0.31 -16.47
CA SER A 279 7.68 0.08 -16.37
C SER A 279 7.99 1.39 -17.09
N ASP A 280 7.23 1.75 -18.12
CA ASP A 280 7.38 3.00 -18.86
C ASP A 280 6.01 3.65 -19.11
N PRO A 281 5.60 4.62 -18.27
CA PRO A 281 4.30 5.29 -18.38
C PRO A 281 4.08 6.06 -19.69
N SER A 282 5.12 6.28 -20.50
CA SER A 282 4.98 6.93 -21.81
C SER A 282 4.48 5.97 -22.90
N LEU A 283 4.55 4.66 -22.67
CA LEU A 283 4.09 3.63 -23.60
C LEU A 283 2.60 3.37 -23.40
N VAL A 284 1.80 3.88 -24.33
CA VAL A 284 0.36 3.68 -24.41
C VAL A 284 -0.02 3.22 -25.82
N ALA A 285 -0.84 2.18 -25.92
CA ALA A 285 -1.35 1.68 -27.20
C ALA A 285 -2.81 1.24 -27.09
N ASP A 286 -3.55 1.30 -28.19
CA ASP A 286 -4.92 0.80 -28.23
C ASP A 286 -4.89 -0.74 -28.20
N ALA A 287 -5.71 -1.35 -27.34
CA ALA A 287 -5.73 -2.81 -27.16
C ALA A 287 -6.01 -3.55 -28.47
N ALA A 288 -6.86 -2.97 -29.33
CA ALA A 288 -7.16 -3.53 -30.65
C ALA A 288 -5.93 -3.56 -31.58
N GLU A 289 -5.06 -2.54 -31.53
CA GLU A 289 -3.80 -2.50 -32.30
C GLU A 289 -2.82 -3.56 -31.80
N LEU A 290 -2.69 -3.67 -30.48
CA LEU A 290 -1.86 -4.67 -29.83
C LEU A 290 -2.34 -6.09 -30.13
N TRP A 291 -3.66 -6.35 -30.18
CA TRP A 291 -4.21 -7.67 -30.51
C TRP A 291 -4.06 -8.03 -32.00
N ALA A 292 -4.12 -7.03 -32.89
CA ALA A 292 -4.06 -7.22 -34.34
C ALA A 292 -2.65 -7.54 -34.89
N GLY A 293 -1.59 -7.29 -34.13
CA GLY A 293 -0.21 -7.57 -34.57
C GLY A 293 0.69 -6.35 -34.63
N GLY A 294 0.26 -5.22 -34.05
CA GLY A 294 0.97 -3.95 -34.19
C GLY A 294 2.43 -3.99 -33.74
N SER A 295 3.26 -3.13 -34.34
CA SER A 295 4.70 -3.04 -34.08
C SER A 295 5.07 -2.75 -32.62
N ARG A 296 4.11 -2.27 -31.83
CA ARG A 296 4.29 -1.92 -30.41
C ARG A 296 4.20 -3.11 -29.44
N VAL A 297 3.78 -4.31 -29.86
CA VAL A 297 3.65 -5.49 -28.97
C VAL A 297 4.95 -5.79 -28.20
N ALA A 298 6.10 -5.66 -28.86
CA ALA A 298 7.40 -5.91 -28.23
C ALA A 298 7.73 -4.95 -27.08
N ALA A 299 7.19 -3.72 -27.10
CA ALA A 299 7.44 -2.68 -26.11
C ALA A 299 6.67 -2.89 -24.79
N PHE A 300 5.60 -3.69 -24.79
CA PHE A 300 4.82 -4.02 -23.59
C PHE A 300 5.21 -5.38 -22.96
N GLY A 301 6.16 -6.09 -23.58
CA GLY A 301 6.63 -7.39 -23.11
C GLY A 301 5.83 -8.59 -23.63
N PRO A 302 6.35 -9.82 -23.45
CA PRO A 302 5.80 -11.03 -24.07
C PRO A 302 4.46 -11.48 -23.48
N ARG A 303 4.02 -10.90 -22.36
CA ARG A 303 2.74 -11.19 -21.69
C ARG A 303 1.66 -10.12 -21.91
N ALA A 304 1.90 -9.17 -22.82
CA ALA A 304 0.94 -8.10 -23.12
C ALA A 304 -0.26 -8.56 -23.98
N ARG A 305 -0.33 -9.85 -24.34
CA ARG A 305 -1.43 -10.50 -25.06
C ARG A 305 -1.91 -11.73 -24.31
#